data_AF-A0A4Q9X0L8-F1
#
_entry.id   AF-A0A4Q9X0L8-F1
#
_cell.length_a   1.000
_cell.length_b   1.000
_cell.length_c   1.000
_cell.angle_alpha   90.00
_cell.angle_beta   90.00
_cell.angle_gamma   90.00
#
_symmetry.space_group_name_H-M   'P 1'
#
loop_
_entity.id
_entity.type
_entity.pdbx_description
1 polymer ?
#
loop_
_entity_poly.entity_id
_entity_poly.type
_entity_poly.pdbx_seq_one_letter_code
_entity_poly.pdbx_strand_id
1 'polypeptide(L)'
;MQTVLIVGANGKVSIEATKIFLENSSFNVDLFLRNAHRIPDYASNRITVFEGDAKNVEDLEKALDQVDIVFASLSGSLDREAQAIIDAMNKKNVKRLIFVAAPGIYDELPDKFNTFNKEQFGEKLTKYRKAADLIEASDLDYTIIRPAWLTFKNESDYEITQKGDTFKGTEVSRRSVANLAVRIAKQPELYSRQNIGVNKPNTDGDKPAWFN
;
A
#
# COMPACT_ATOMS: atom_id res chain seq x y z
N MET A 1 2.58 -10.43 -20.91
CA MET A 1 3.41 -9.64 -19.98
C MET A 1 2.49 -9.19 -18.87
N GLN A 2 2.89 -9.28 -17.61
CA GLN A 2 1.99 -8.94 -16.50
C GLN A 2 1.86 -7.42 -16.35
N THR A 3 0.70 -6.97 -15.89
CA THR A 3 0.38 -5.56 -15.66
C THR A 3 0.01 -5.33 -14.20
N VAL A 4 0.64 -4.33 -13.59
CA VAL A 4 0.29 -3.83 -12.26
C VAL A 4 -0.36 -2.46 -12.38
N LEU A 5 -1.54 -2.30 -11.78
CA LEU A 5 -2.19 -1.01 -11.61
C LEU A 5 -1.79 -0.43 -10.25
N ILE A 6 -1.14 0.74 -10.25
CA ILE A 6 -0.80 1.48 -9.04
C ILE A 6 -1.85 2.57 -8.80
N VAL A 7 -2.73 2.35 -7.82
CA VAL A 7 -3.78 3.29 -7.42
C VAL A 7 -3.21 4.26 -6.38
N GLY A 8 -3.34 5.56 -6.65
CA GLY A 8 -2.64 6.59 -5.87
C GLY A 8 -1.21 6.77 -6.33
N ALA A 9 -0.98 6.79 -7.66
CA ALA A 9 0.35 6.72 -8.27
C ALA A 9 1.34 7.84 -7.87
N ASN A 10 0.85 9.00 -7.39
CA ASN A 10 1.72 10.08 -6.88
C ASN A 10 2.00 9.97 -5.36
N GLY A 11 1.57 8.89 -4.71
CA GLY A 11 1.96 8.57 -3.34
C GLY A 11 3.47 8.33 -3.24
N LYS A 12 4.09 8.69 -2.11
CA LYS A 12 5.56 8.56 -1.97
C LYS A 12 6.03 7.10 -1.96
N VAL A 13 5.21 6.16 -1.50
CA VAL A 13 5.49 4.71 -1.65
C VAL A 13 5.25 4.28 -3.10
N SER A 14 4.15 4.73 -3.72
CA SER A 14 3.83 4.46 -5.12
C SER A 14 4.94 4.88 -6.08
N ILE A 15 5.53 6.06 -5.90
CA ILE A 15 6.66 6.54 -6.71
C ILE A 15 7.87 5.61 -6.59
N GLU A 16 8.22 5.17 -5.39
CA GLU A 16 9.32 4.20 -5.21
C GLU A 16 8.95 2.85 -5.85
N ALA A 17 7.72 2.38 -5.71
CA ALA A 17 7.26 1.14 -6.33
C ALA A 17 7.31 1.21 -7.86
N THR A 18 6.87 2.32 -8.46
CA THR A 18 6.97 2.54 -9.91
C THR A 18 8.42 2.41 -10.39
N LYS A 19 9.37 3.10 -9.74
CA LYS A 19 10.80 2.97 -10.08
C LYS A 19 11.28 1.53 -9.98
N ILE A 20 10.97 0.84 -8.88
CA ILE A 20 11.42 -0.54 -8.65
C ILE A 20 10.80 -1.51 -9.67
N PHE A 21 9.51 -1.35 -10.04
CA PHE A 21 8.90 -2.15 -11.10
C PHE A 21 9.58 -1.92 -12.46
N LEU A 22 9.92 -0.67 -12.78
CA LEU A 22 10.63 -0.35 -14.00
C LEU A 22 12.06 -0.90 -14.01
N GLU A 23 12.78 -0.82 -12.90
CA GLU A 23 14.17 -1.27 -12.81
C GLU A 23 14.30 -2.80 -12.72
N ASN A 24 13.43 -3.46 -11.95
CA ASN A 24 13.65 -4.84 -11.46
C ASN A 24 12.56 -5.85 -11.86
N SER A 25 11.77 -5.52 -12.89
CA SER A 25 10.73 -6.41 -13.41
C SER A 25 10.40 -6.13 -14.88
N SER A 26 9.67 -7.06 -15.50
CA SER A 26 9.09 -6.90 -16.84
C SER A 26 7.63 -6.46 -16.82
N PHE A 27 7.11 -5.96 -15.69
CA PHE A 27 5.72 -5.51 -15.62
C PHE A 27 5.47 -4.29 -16.50
N ASN A 28 4.29 -4.24 -17.12
CA ASN A 28 3.64 -2.97 -17.45
C ASN A 28 3.16 -2.32 -16.16
N VAL A 29 3.32 -0.99 -16.05
CA VAL A 29 3.02 -0.23 -14.85
C VAL A 29 1.99 0.83 -15.18
N ASP A 30 0.74 0.52 -14.88
CA ASP A 30 -0.37 1.44 -15.08
C ASP A 30 -0.52 2.33 -13.84
N LEU A 31 -0.61 3.64 -14.05
CA LEU A 31 -0.60 4.65 -12.99
C LEU A 31 -1.96 5.32 -12.90
N PHE A 32 -2.67 5.13 -11.80
CA PHE A 32 -3.98 5.73 -11.58
C PHE A 32 -3.94 6.83 -10.51
N LEU A 33 -4.39 8.04 -10.89
CA LEU A 33 -4.45 9.20 -9.99
C LEU A 33 -5.38 10.30 -10.48
N ARG A 34 -5.73 11.24 -9.59
CA ARG A 34 -6.66 12.35 -9.92
C ARG A 34 -6.13 13.43 -10.85
N ASN A 35 -4.81 13.57 -10.99
CA ASN A 35 -4.21 14.60 -11.84
C ASN A 35 -2.88 14.09 -12.38
N ALA A 36 -2.88 13.67 -13.64
CA ALA A 36 -1.78 13.04 -14.34
C ALA A 36 -0.54 13.93 -14.43
N HIS A 37 -0.69 15.26 -14.46
CA HIS A 37 0.42 16.22 -14.53
C HIS A 37 1.36 16.15 -13.32
N ARG A 38 0.94 15.49 -12.24
CA ARG A 38 1.77 15.32 -11.04
C ARG A 38 2.69 14.09 -11.10
N ILE A 39 2.58 13.27 -12.15
CA ILE A 39 3.47 12.13 -12.37
C ILE A 39 4.74 12.61 -13.07
N PRO A 40 5.93 12.21 -12.61
CA PRO A 40 7.16 12.49 -13.33
C PRO A 40 7.19 11.70 -14.64
N ASP A 41 7.83 12.25 -15.68
CA ASP A 41 8.14 11.47 -16.87
C ASP A 41 9.21 10.42 -16.53
N TYR A 42 8.81 9.16 -16.60
CA TYR A 42 9.68 8.01 -16.34
C TYR A 42 10.43 7.54 -17.60
N ALA A 43 10.22 8.17 -18.76
CA ALA A 43 10.84 7.85 -20.05
C ALA A 43 10.77 6.35 -20.39
N SER A 44 9.62 5.71 -20.13
CA SER A 44 9.40 4.28 -20.34
C SER A 44 8.15 4.01 -21.16
N ASN A 45 8.26 3.11 -22.14
CA ASN A 45 7.14 2.62 -22.94
C ASN A 45 6.25 1.60 -22.21
N ARG A 46 6.56 1.26 -20.95
CA ARG A 46 5.79 0.34 -20.12
C ARG A 46 4.81 1.05 -19.18
N ILE A 47 4.67 2.37 -19.29
CA ILE A 47 3.75 3.15 -18.47
C ILE A 47 2.52 3.56 -19.27
N THR A 48 1.37 3.33 -18.67
CA THR A 48 0.09 3.95 -19.05
C THR A 48 -0.39 4.80 -17.89
N VAL A 49 -0.93 5.99 -18.15
CA VAL A 49 -1.48 6.86 -17.10
C VAL A 49 -2.98 6.98 -17.26
N PHE A 50 -3.70 6.72 -16.18
CA PHE A 50 -5.15 6.85 -16.08
C PHE A 50 -5.49 7.97 -15.08
N GLU A 51 -6.23 8.97 -15.56
CA GLU A 51 -6.75 10.04 -14.71
C GLU A 51 -8.15 9.69 -14.21
N GLY A 52 -8.35 9.70 -12.89
CA GLY A 52 -9.64 9.36 -12.28
C GLY A 52 -9.67 9.48 -10.75
N ASP A 53 -10.87 9.36 -10.15
CA ASP A 53 -11.05 9.36 -8.70
C ASP A 53 -11.18 7.92 -8.17
N ALA A 54 -10.35 7.54 -7.19
CA ALA A 54 -10.36 6.20 -6.58
C ALA A 54 -11.62 5.93 -5.72
N LYS A 55 -12.49 6.93 -5.51
CA LYS A 55 -13.83 6.74 -4.95
C LYS A 55 -14.89 6.41 -6.01
N ASN A 56 -14.54 6.48 -7.30
CA ASN A 56 -15.45 6.22 -8.40
C ASN A 56 -15.12 4.86 -9.03
N VAL A 57 -16.06 3.93 -8.93
CA VAL A 57 -15.92 2.56 -9.46
C VAL A 57 -15.73 2.59 -10.98
N GLU A 58 -16.47 3.43 -11.71
CA GLU A 58 -16.36 3.51 -13.17
C GLU A 58 -15.01 4.05 -13.64
N ASP A 59 -14.40 4.95 -12.87
CA ASP A 59 -13.05 5.43 -13.20
C ASP A 59 -11.99 4.35 -12.97
N LEU A 60 -12.12 3.59 -11.88
CA LEU A 60 -11.25 2.44 -11.60
C LEU A 60 -11.40 1.35 -12.67
N GLU A 61 -12.64 1.04 -13.09
CA GLU A 61 -12.91 0.03 -14.11
C GLU A 61 -12.15 0.31 -15.43
N LYS A 62 -12.08 1.58 -15.86
CA LYS A 62 -11.33 1.98 -17.08
C LYS A 62 -9.84 1.63 -17.02
N ALA A 63 -9.27 1.57 -15.82
CA ALA A 63 -7.85 1.31 -15.60
C ALA A 63 -7.57 -0.15 -15.22
N LEU A 64 -8.60 -0.99 -15.10
CA LEU A 64 -8.48 -2.40 -14.68
C LEU A 64 -8.53 -3.39 -15.84
N ASP A 65 -8.65 -2.91 -17.08
CA ASP A 65 -8.57 -3.77 -18.26
C ASP A 65 -7.17 -4.36 -18.42
N GLN A 66 -7.09 -5.69 -18.54
CA GLN A 66 -5.82 -6.43 -18.67
C GLN A 66 -4.84 -6.22 -17.50
N VAL A 67 -5.37 -5.91 -16.31
CA VAL A 67 -4.59 -5.82 -15.07
C VAL A 67 -4.56 -7.15 -14.35
N ASP A 68 -3.37 -7.59 -13.95
CA ASP A 68 -3.21 -8.82 -13.15
C ASP A 68 -3.25 -8.52 -11.65
N ILE A 69 -2.69 -7.37 -11.24
CA ILE A 69 -2.45 -7.02 -9.84
C ILE A 69 -2.75 -5.55 -9.60
N VAL A 70 -3.44 -5.24 -8.51
CA VAL A 70 -3.65 -3.88 -8.03
C VAL A 70 -2.74 -3.62 -6.82
N PHE A 71 -1.93 -2.58 -6.89
CA PHE A 71 -1.21 -2.02 -5.76
C PHE A 71 -1.82 -0.66 -5.36
N ALA A 72 -2.46 -0.61 -4.20
CA ALA A 72 -3.12 0.58 -3.70
C ALA A 72 -2.36 1.16 -2.50
N SER A 73 -1.84 2.38 -2.65
CA SER A 73 -1.18 3.14 -1.59
C SER A 73 -1.77 4.55 -1.53
N LEU A 74 -2.86 4.67 -0.77
CA LEU A 74 -3.70 5.86 -0.68
C LEU A 74 -3.62 6.50 0.71
N SER A 75 -4.05 7.75 0.83
CA SER A 75 -4.06 8.48 2.10
C SER A 75 -5.32 9.36 2.26
N GLY A 76 -6.37 9.06 1.49
CA GLY A 76 -7.59 9.85 1.36
C GLY A 76 -8.75 9.28 2.19
N SER A 77 -9.91 9.14 1.54
CA SER A 77 -11.11 8.56 2.16
C SER A 77 -11.06 7.04 2.05
N LEU A 78 -10.11 6.45 2.77
CA LEU A 78 -9.67 5.07 2.57
C LEU A 78 -10.77 4.02 2.67
N ASP A 79 -11.78 4.24 3.52
CA ASP A 79 -12.91 3.31 3.62
C ASP A 79 -13.77 3.30 2.34
N ARG A 80 -14.02 4.48 1.75
CA ARG A 80 -14.74 4.60 0.48
C ARG A 80 -13.89 4.13 -0.70
N GLU A 81 -12.61 4.47 -0.69
CA GLU A 81 -11.65 4.06 -1.72
C GLU A 81 -11.47 2.53 -1.72
N ALA A 82 -11.35 1.89 -0.55
CA ALA A 82 -11.26 0.44 -0.44
C ALA A 82 -12.52 -0.26 -0.98
N GLN A 83 -13.73 0.22 -0.62
CA GLN A 83 -14.97 -0.33 -1.18
C GLN A 83 -15.01 -0.21 -2.70
N ALA A 84 -14.68 0.97 -3.26
CA ALA A 84 -14.70 1.18 -4.69
C ALA A 84 -13.67 0.31 -5.43
N ILE A 85 -12.48 0.10 -4.85
CA ILE A 85 -11.46 -0.82 -5.38
C ILE A 85 -12.00 -2.26 -5.40
N ILE A 86 -12.59 -2.73 -4.29
CA ILE A 86 -13.16 -4.07 -4.21
C ILE A 86 -14.23 -4.27 -5.29
N ASP A 87 -15.16 -3.32 -5.41
CA ASP A 87 -16.26 -3.39 -6.37
C ASP A 87 -15.75 -3.41 -7.82
N ALA A 88 -14.80 -2.52 -8.15
CA ALA A 88 -14.22 -2.42 -9.49
C ALA A 88 -13.42 -3.67 -9.86
N MET A 89 -12.58 -4.16 -8.94
CA MET A 89 -11.81 -5.39 -9.12
C MET A 89 -12.72 -6.60 -9.35
N ASN A 90 -13.79 -6.73 -8.57
CA ASN A 90 -14.75 -7.82 -8.74
C ASN A 90 -15.49 -7.76 -10.07
N LYS A 91 -15.93 -6.57 -10.52
CA LYS A 91 -16.54 -6.42 -11.85
C LYS A 91 -15.60 -6.77 -13.00
N LYS A 92 -14.30 -6.51 -12.83
CA LYS A 92 -13.26 -6.78 -13.84
C LYS A 92 -12.59 -8.14 -13.67
N ASN A 93 -13.04 -8.95 -12.71
CA ASN A 93 -12.46 -10.26 -12.36
C ASN A 93 -10.96 -10.21 -12.02
N VAL A 94 -10.47 -9.08 -11.53
CA VAL A 94 -9.10 -8.94 -11.00
C VAL A 94 -9.13 -9.34 -9.53
N LYS A 95 -8.24 -10.24 -9.10
CA LYS A 95 -8.30 -10.82 -7.75
C LYS A 95 -7.16 -10.40 -6.83
N ARG A 96 -5.97 -10.11 -7.36
CA ARG A 96 -4.79 -9.83 -6.51
C ARG A 96 -4.73 -8.37 -6.09
N LEU A 97 -4.84 -8.11 -4.80
CA LEU A 97 -4.75 -6.76 -4.21
C LEU A 97 -3.58 -6.68 -3.23
N ILE A 98 -2.72 -5.68 -3.37
CA ILE A 98 -1.73 -5.27 -2.36
C ILE A 98 -2.15 -3.90 -1.85
N PHE A 99 -2.52 -3.79 -0.57
CA PHE A 99 -3.09 -2.58 0.00
C PHE A 99 -2.25 -2.05 1.16
N VAL A 100 -1.84 -0.78 1.12
CA VAL A 100 -1.11 -0.13 2.21
C VAL A 100 -2.11 0.50 3.19
N ALA A 101 -2.08 0.02 4.43
CA ALA A 101 -2.85 0.54 5.55
C ALA A 101 -1.96 1.34 6.51
N ALA A 102 -2.33 1.39 7.80
CA ALA A 102 -1.59 2.10 8.85
C ALA A 102 -1.26 1.15 10.02
N PRO A 103 -0.18 1.42 10.77
CA PRO A 103 0.13 0.67 11.98
C PRO A 103 -0.80 1.11 13.13
N GLY A 104 -1.05 0.23 14.09
CA GLY A 104 -1.84 0.52 15.29
C GLY A 104 -3.36 0.46 15.10
N ILE A 105 -3.85 0.04 13.93
CA ILE A 105 -5.29 -0.10 13.67
C ILE A 105 -5.92 -1.31 14.37
N TYR A 106 -5.10 -2.19 14.96
CA TYR A 106 -5.47 -3.35 15.76
C TYR A 106 -4.95 -3.26 17.21
N ASP A 107 -4.53 -2.08 17.68
CA ASP A 107 -3.87 -1.91 18.98
C ASP A 107 -2.62 -2.79 19.18
N GLU A 108 -1.89 -3.03 18.10
CA GLU A 108 -0.76 -3.97 18.03
C GLU A 108 0.61 -3.33 18.30
N LEU A 109 0.64 -2.04 18.64
CA LEU A 109 1.88 -1.31 18.93
C LEU A 109 2.19 -1.38 20.44
N PRO A 110 3.47 -1.39 20.86
CA PRO A 110 3.83 -1.24 22.27
C PRO A 110 3.19 0.01 22.90
N ASP A 111 2.74 -0.05 24.15
CA ASP A 111 1.83 0.93 24.79
C ASP A 111 2.16 2.41 24.55
N LYS A 112 3.42 2.80 24.78
CA LYS A 112 3.85 4.19 24.59
C LYS A 112 3.84 4.60 23.13
N PHE A 113 4.28 3.71 22.24
CA PHE A 113 4.21 3.94 20.81
C PHE A 113 2.78 3.92 20.29
N ASN A 114 1.90 3.08 20.85
CA ASN A 114 0.48 3.08 20.51
C ASN A 114 -0.18 4.41 20.90
N THR A 115 0.14 4.92 22.09
CA THR A 115 -0.33 6.22 22.57
C THR A 115 0.10 7.34 21.61
N PHE A 116 1.41 7.42 21.32
CA PHE A 116 1.95 8.36 20.34
C PHE A 116 1.27 8.22 18.97
N ASN A 117 1.11 7.00 18.46
CA ASN A 117 0.52 6.75 17.14
C ASN A 117 -0.95 7.22 17.08
N LYS A 118 -1.73 6.98 18.13
CA LYS A 118 -3.12 7.45 18.26
C LYS A 118 -3.20 8.97 18.28
N GLU A 119 -2.31 9.64 18.99
CA GLU A 119 -2.24 11.11 19.02
C GLU A 119 -1.94 11.70 17.64
N GLN A 120 -1.04 11.07 16.88
CA GLN A 120 -0.64 11.58 15.57
C GLN A 120 -1.64 11.27 14.46
N PHE A 121 -2.26 10.09 14.45
CA PHE A 121 -3.22 9.71 13.41
C PHE A 121 -4.65 10.16 13.72
N GLY A 122 -5.04 10.20 14.99
CA GLY A 122 -6.40 10.51 15.43
C GLY A 122 -7.46 9.65 14.72
N GLU A 123 -8.54 10.30 14.26
CA GLU A 123 -9.66 9.64 13.58
C GLU A 123 -9.29 8.91 12.28
N LYS A 124 -8.09 9.17 11.72
CA LYS A 124 -7.64 8.44 10.52
C LYS A 124 -7.51 6.95 10.80
N LEU A 125 -7.11 6.52 12.01
CA LEU A 125 -6.99 5.10 12.35
C LEU A 125 -8.31 4.36 12.14
N THR A 126 -9.44 4.98 12.48
CA THR A 126 -10.78 4.39 12.26
C THR A 126 -11.04 4.15 10.77
N LYS A 127 -10.61 5.07 9.89
CA LYS A 127 -10.77 4.90 8.44
C LYS A 127 -9.87 3.80 7.89
N TYR A 128 -8.61 3.73 8.33
CA TYR A 128 -7.70 2.65 7.97
C TYR A 128 -8.21 1.29 8.46
N ARG A 129 -8.72 1.24 9.69
CA ARG A 129 -9.33 0.03 10.27
C ARG A 129 -10.49 -0.47 9.43
N LYS A 130 -11.44 0.42 9.12
CA LYS A 130 -12.61 0.08 8.31
C LYS A 130 -12.22 -0.37 6.90
N ALA A 131 -11.23 0.28 6.28
CA ALA A 131 -10.71 -0.15 4.98
C ALA A 131 -10.12 -1.57 5.03
N ALA A 132 -9.32 -1.86 6.07
CA ALA A 132 -8.76 -3.20 6.27
C ALA A 132 -9.87 -4.25 6.48
N ASP A 133 -10.91 -3.92 7.26
CA ASP A 133 -12.05 -4.82 7.51
C ASP A 133 -12.83 -5.18 6.25
N LEU A 134 -13.09 -4.17 5.40
CA LEU A 134 -13.76 -4.39 4.11
C LEU A 134 -12.95 -5.31 3.20
N ILE A 135 -11.62 -5.12 3.16
CA ILE A 135 -10.72 -5.95 2.35
C ILE A 135 -10.64 -7.37 2.91
N GLU A 136 -10.48 -7.54 4.22
CA GLU A 136 -10.41 -8.86 4.87
C GLU A 136 -11.74 -9.64 4.73
N ALA A 137 -12.87 -8.94 4.67
CA ALA A 137 -14.19 -9.55 4.43
C ALA A 137 -14.48 -9.84 2.95
N SER A 138 -13.64 -9.34 2.02
CA SER A 138 -13.83 -9.54 0.58
C SER A 138 -13.37 -10.93 0.12
N ASP A 139 -13.73 -11.29 -1.11
CA ASP A 139 -13.27 -12.51 -1.76
C ASP A 139 -11.92 -12.35 -2.47
N LEU A 140 -11.32 -11.16 -2.44
CA LEU A 140 -10.04 -10.88 -3.09
C LEU A 140 -8.88 -11.71 -2.51
N ASP A 141 -7.86 -11.91 -3.33
CA ASP A 141 -6.55 -12.38 -2.88
C ASP A 141 -5.72 -11.17 -2.42
N TYR A 142 -5.98 -10.74 -1.19
CA TYR A 142 -5.37 -9.53 -0.65
C TYR A 142 -4.05 -9.79 0.07
N THR A 143 -3.20 -8.77 0.10
CA THR A 143 -2.18 -8.59 1.14
C THR A 143 -2.30 -7.18 1.67
N ILE A 144 -2.60 -7.05 2.96
CA ILE A 144 -2.62 -5.75 3.64
C ILE A 144 -1.24 -5.53 4.26
N ILE A 145 -0.61 -4.41 3.95
CA ILE A 145 0.67 -3.98 4.49
C ILE A 145 0.41 -2.84 5.47
N ARG A 146 0.74 -3.03 6.75
CA ARG A 146 0.73 -1.99 7.80
C ARG A 146 2.17 -1.55 8.07
N PRO A 147 2.69 -0.55 7.34
CA PRO A 147 4.04 -0.09 7.57
C PRO A 147 4.12 0.68 8.90
N ALA A 148 5.22 0.57 9.62
CA ALA A 148 5.59 1.51 10.66
C ALA A 148 5.79 2.93 10.07
N TRP A 149 6.25 3.90 10.87
CA TRP A 149 6.35 5.28 10.38
C TRP A 149 7.33 5.43 9.23
N LEU A 150 6.87 6.06 8.16
CA LEU A 150 7.56 6.07 6.87
C LEU A 150 8.69 7.11 6.81
N THR A 151 9.91 6.65 6.53
CA THR A 151 11.10 7.50 6.29
C THR A 151 11.41 7.68 4.80
N PHE A 152 12.33 8.60 4.48
CA PHE A 152 12.89 8.79 3.13
C PHE A 152 14.30 8.17 2.96
N LYS A 153 14.73 7.31 3.91
CA LYS A 153 16.03 6.65 3.83
C LYS A 153 16.10 5.77 2.57
N ASN A 154 17.20 5.84 1.83
CA ASN A 154 17.44 5.01 0.66
C ASN A 154 17.96 3.62 1.08
N GLU A 155 17.08 2.83 1.69
CA GLU A 155 17.39 1.49 2.19
C GLU A 155 16.25 0.53 1.92
N SER A 156 16.55 -0.77 1.84
CA SER A 156 15.56 -1.83 1.76
C SER A 156 15.78 -2.81 2.90
N ASP A 157 15.53 -2.32 4.11
CA ASP A 157 15.66 -3.04 5.36
C ASP A 157 14.30 -3.06 6.07
N TYR A 158 13.78 -4.27 6.34
CA TYR A 158 12.50 -4.49 6.99
C TYR A 158 12.41 -5.92 7.55
N GLU A 159 11.61 -6.08 8.59
CA GLU A 159 11.07 -7.34 9.08
C GLU A 159 9.53 -7.32 9.04
N ILE A 160 8.94 -8.50 9.19
CA ILE A 160 7.50 -8.71 9.10
C ILE A 160 6.95 -9.17 10.45
N THR A 161 5.80 -8.63 10.84
CA THR A 161 4.97 -9.15 11.93
C THR A 161 3.61 -9.58 11.38
N GLN A 162 3.00 -10.60 11.96
CA GLN A 162 1.66 -11.03 11.58
C GLN A 162 0.59 -10.22 12.30
N LYS A 163 -0.65 -10.26 11.80
CA LYS A 163 -1.80 -9.74 12.56
C LYS A 163 -1.96 -10.58 13.83
N GLY A 164 -1.98 -9.90 14.97
CA GLY A 164 -1.98 -10.52 16.31
C GLY A 164 -0.62 -10.47 17.00
N ASP A 165 0.48 -10.27 16.26
CA ASP A 165 1.80 -10.03 16.84
C ASP A 165 1.97 -8.56 17.26
N THR A 166 2.78 -8.33 18.28
CA THR A 166 3.26 -6.99 18.63
C THR A 166 4.26 -6.49 17.58
N PHE A 167 4.14 -5.24 17.14
CA PHE A 167 5.15 -4.59 16.30
C PHE A 167 6.50 -4.49 17.00
N LYS A 168 7.57 -4.60 16.22
CA LYS A 168 8.97 -4.61 16.71
C LYS A 168 9.78 -3.36 16.35
N GLY A 169 9.15 -2.37 15.74
CA GLY A 169 9.88 -1.17 15.32
C GLY A 169 8.95 -0.01 15.03
N THR A 170 9.50 1.19 15.19
CA THR A 170 8.76 2.45 15.10
C THR A 170 8.78 3.04 13.71
N GLU A 171 9.75 2.68 12.87
CA GLU A 171 9.97 3.28 11.55
C GLU A 171 10.27 2.25 10.46
N VAL A 172 10.06 2.62 9.20
CA VAL A 172 10.47 1.86 8.02
C VAL A 172 10.62 2.78 6.81
N SER A 173 11.52 2.48 5.88
CA SER A 173 11.67 3.30 4.68
C SER A 173 10.51 3.05 3.69
N ARG A 174 10.11 4.10 2.95
CA ARG A 174 9.15 3.95 1.84
C ARG A 174 9.65 2.97 0.79
N ARG A 175 10.96 2.94 0.56
CA ARG A 175 11.62 2.05 -0.39
C ARG A 175 11.52 0.58 0.05
N SER A 176 11.62 0.28 1.35
CA SER A 176 11.37 -1.06 1.91
C SER A 176 9.95 -1.55 1.63
N VAL A 177 8.95 -0.70 1.90
CA VAL A 177 7.53 -1.02 1.65
C VAL A 177 7.27 -1.24 0.16
N ALA A 178 7.82 -0.37 -0.70
CA ALA A 178 7.72 -0.49 -2.14
C ALA A 178 8.39 -1.78 -2.67
N ASN A 179 9.59 -2.11 -2.18
CA ASN A 179 10.28 -3.35 -2.55
C ASN A 179 9.48 -4.59 -2.14
N LEU A 180 8.86 -4.58 -0.95
CA LEU A 180 7.99 -5.67 -0.51
C LEU A 180 6.77 -5.81 -1.44
N ALA A 181 6.11 -4.71 -1.79
CA ALA A 181 4.98 -4.74 -2.72
C ALA A 181 5.38 -5.29 -4.10
N VAL A 182 6.53 -4.88 -4.65
CA VAL A 182 7.05 -5.44 -5.92
C VAL A 182 7.38 -6.92 -5.79
N ARG A 183 7.98 -7.34 -4.67
CA ARG A 183 8.26 -8.75 -4.41
C ARG A 183 6.99 -9.59 -4.38
N ILE A 184 5.95 -9.10 -3.70
CA ILE A 184 4.63 -9.75 -3.66
C ILE A 184 4.00 -9.79 -5.06
N ALA A 185 4.11 -8.71 -5.83
CA ALA A 185 3.59 -8.72 -7.21
C ALA A 185 4.30 -9.75 -8.11
N LYS A 186 5.61 -9.95 -7.93
CA LYS A 186 6.40 -10.95 -8.66
C LYS A 186 6.15 -12.40 -8.20
N GLN A 187 5.67 -12.58 -6.97
CA GLN A 187 5.37 -13.87 -6.34
C GLN A 187 4.01 -13.77 -5.64
N PRO A 188 2.89 -13.75 -6.41
CA PRO A 188 1.57 -13.40 -5.88
C PRO A 188 1.10 -14.26 -4.71
N GLU A 189 1.58 -15.49 -4.58
CA GLU A 189 1.31 -16.40 -3.47
C GLU A 189 1.86 -15.93 -2.12
N LEU A 190 2.89 -15.06 -2.13
CA LEU A 190 3.44 -14.51 -0.90
C LEU A 190 2.40 -13.65 -0.18
N TYR A 191 2.20 -13.98 1.09
CA TYR A 191 1.28 -13.28 1.98
C TYR A 191 -0.16 -13.20 1.43
N SER A 192 -0.56 -14.18 0.61
CA SER A 192 -1.94 -14.33 0.12
C SER A 192 -2.90 -14.41 1.30
N ARG A 193 -3.90 -13.52 1.28
CA ARG A 193 -4.89 -13.28 2.35
C ARG A 193 -4.29 -13.02 3.73
N GLN A 194 -3.11 -12.39 3.79
CA GLN A 194 -2.47 -12.00 5.03
C GLN A 194 -2.51 -10.49 5.27
N ASN A 195 -2.40 -10.12 6.53
CA ASN A 195 -2.36 -8.74 7.01
C ASN A 195 -1.11 -8.54 7.87
N ILE A 196 -0.08 -7.97 7.26
CA ILE A 196 1.28 -7.97 7.77
C ILE A 196 1.71 -6.59 8.24
N GLY A 197 2.34 -6.53 9.40
CA GLY A 197 3.09 -5.37 9.85
C GLY A 197 4.48 -5.35 9.23
N VAL A 198 5.01 -4.15 8.98
CA VAL A 198 6.33 -3.97 8.36
C VAL A 198 7.09 -2.87 9.09
N ASN A 199 8.18 -3.21 9.75
CA ASN A 199 9.05 -2.27 10.45
C ASN A 199 10.52 -2.51 10.10
N LYS A 200 11.38 -1.53 10.31
CA LYS A 200 12.83 -1.71 10.27
C LYS A 200 13.28 -2.44 11.56
N PRO A 201 14.16 -3.44 11.47
CA PRO A 201 14.73 -4.09 12.66
C PRO A 201 15.52 -3.10 13.52
N ASN A 202 15.57 -3.35 14.84
CA ASN A 202 16.33 -2.55 15.81
C ASN A 202 15.92 -1.07 15.81
N THR A 203 14.62 -0.81 15.66
CA THR A 203 14.03 0.55 15.77
C THR A 203 12.92 0.61 16.82
N ASP A 204 12.99 -0.29 17.80
CA ASP A 204 12.13 -0.34 18.97
C ASP A 204 12.22 0.99 19.75
N GLY A 205 11.10 1.43 20.31
CA GLY A 205 11.07 2.65 21.10
C GLY A 205 9.67 3.22 21.26
N ASP A 206 9.59 4.37 21.92
CA ASP A 206 8.32 5.03 22.26
C ASP A 206 7.74 5.83 21.07
N LYS A 207 8.58 6.24 20.12
CA LYS A 207 8.23 7.05 18.95
C LYS A 207 9.33 6.96 17.88
N PRO A 208 9.06 7.31 16.61
CA PRO A 208 10.08 7.30 15.56
C PRO A 208 11.22 8.28 15.87
N ALA A 209 12.43 7.97 15.38
CA ALA A 209 13.68 8.61 15.83
C ALA A 209 13.78 10.12 15.57
N TRP A 210 12.92 10.70 14.72
CA TRP A 210 12.92 12.13 14.38
C TRP A 210 11.91 12.96 15.17
N PHE A 211 11.07 12.33 16.00
CA PHE A 211 10.22 13.03 16.95
C PHE A 211 10.99 13.17 18.26
N ASN A 212 11.89 14.14 18.37
CA ASN A 212 12.51 14.49 19.65
C ASN A 212 11.59 15.40 20.46
#